data_AF-A0A6I1R3X8-F1
#
_entry.id   AF-A0A6I1R3X8-F1
#
_cell.length_a   1.000
_cell.length_b   1.000
_cell.length_c   1.000
_cell.angle_alpha   90.00
_cell.angle_beta   90.00
_cell.angle_gamma   90.00
#
_symmetry.space_group_name_H-M   'P 1'
#
loop_
_entity.id
_entity.type
_entity.pdbx_description
1 polymer ?
#
loop_
_entity_poly.entity_id
_entity_poly.type
_entity_poly.pdbx_seq_one_letter_code
_entity_poly.pdbx_strand_id
1 'polypeptide(L)'
;MEARESDLKQEMLVNRTGIMNNPELSAELIEGAKQTVPSSQGDATDLATIKADYLQEAPPIGSPPIMVEVSRDGKNVGQFEGLAVLLDKLGERLAFERQGTRLYEAFMQKCESLNLEDGSGPSSEELRHICQEELEHFNLLQKAITTLGGDATVQTPSADVAGVLTHGVLQIVGDPRTTIPQTLQAMLTAELVDNDGWQMLQDLATELGQDDLEEQCSRALEQEQEHLEKVREWLLSMTLDQASAMDEDDLEEDERNDEAGKEAKQPEKRTTKSPKPKSSRSAKAKKKKKK
;
A
#
# COMPACT_ATOMS: atom_id res chain seq x y z
N MET A 1 8.60 24.89 -19.35
CA MET A 1 7.81 24.06 -18.42
C MET A 1 7.54 22.73 -19.09
N GLU A 2 6.97 22.74 -20.30
CA GLU A 2 6.78 21.57 -21.18
C GLU A 2 8.02 20.67 -21.40
N ALA A 3 9.20 21.22 -21.65
CA ALA A 3 10.41 20.40 -21.85
C ALA A 3 10.81 19.61 -20.59
N ARG A 4 10.61 20.19 -19.40
CA ARG A 4 10.88 19.51 -18.12
C ARG A 4 9.82 18.46 -17.81
N GLU A 5 8.57 18.72 -18.24
CA GLU A 5 7.44 17.80 -18.15
C GLU A 5 7.61 16.58 -19.07
N SER A 6 8.09 16.81 -20.30
CA SER A 6 8.44 15.79 -21.28
C SER A 6 9.58 14.89 -20.80
N ASP A 7 10.66 15.48 -20.28
CA ASP A 7 11.80 14.71 -19.75
C ASP A 7 11.40 13.88 -18.52
N LEU A 8 10.55 14.42 -17.63
CA LEU A 8 10.01 13.70 -16.47
C LEU A 8 9.10 12.54 -16.89
N LYS A 9 8.21 12.74 -17.88
CA LYS A 9 7.36 11.67 -18.42
C LYS A 9 8.19 10.53 -19.01
N GLN A 10 9.25 10.87 -19.76
CA GLN A 10 10.13 9.88 -20.36
C GLN A 10 10.98 9.13 -19.31
N GLU A 11 11.39 9.80 -18.23
CA GLU A 11 12.10 9.17 -17.09
C GLU A 11 11.25 8.24 -16.24
N MET A 12 9.92 8.46 -16.17
CA MET A 12 8.97 7.65 -15.40
C MET A 12 8.59 6.34 -16.10
N LEU A 13 8.70 6.28 -17.44
CA LEU A 13 8.34 5.10 -18.24
C LEU A 13 9.49 4.09 -18.39
N VAL A 14 10.71 4.43 -17.94
CA VAL A 14 11.87 3.54 -18.02
C VAL A 14 11.92 2.66 -16.77
N ASN A 15 11.72 1.35 -16.92
CA ASN A 15 12.01 0.40 -15.86
C ASN A 15 13.51 0.44 -15.51
N ARG A 16 13.83 1.00 -14.33
CA ARG A 16 15.21 1.15 -13.83
C ARG A 16 15.77 -0.12 -13.17
N THR A 17 14.97 -1.18 -13.12
CA THR A 17 15.28 -2.44 -12.45
C THR A 17 15.09 -3.63 -13.38
N GLY A 18 15.57 -4.81 -12.98
CA GLY A 18 15.43 -6.04 -13.75
C GLY A 18 16.63 -6.34 -14.66
N ILE A 19 17.10 -7.58 -14.57
CA ILE A 19 18.31 -8.08 -15.25
C ILE A 19 18.20 -8.02 -16.79
N MET A 20 16.97 -8.02 -17.33
CA MET A 20 16.73 -8.00 -18.78
C MET A 20 16.98 -6.63 -19.42
N ASN A 21 16.91 -5.54 -18.65
CA ASN A 21 17.02 -4.17 -19.19
C ASN A 21 18.48 -3.74 -19.42
N ASN A 22 19.45 -4.45 -18.83
CA ASN A 22 20.87 -4.20 -19.07
C ASN A 22 21.70 -5.50 -19.01
N PRO A 23 21.80 -6.25 -20.13
CA PRO A 23 22.51 -7.52 -20.19
C PRO A 23 24.01 -7.43 -19.87
N GLU A 24 24.64 -6.28 -20.15
CA GLU A 24 26.07 -6.06 -19.90
C GLU A 24 26.34 -5.94 -18.40
N LEU A 25 25.64 -5.04 -17.70
CA LEU A 25 25.73 -4.93 -16.23
C LEU A 25 25.32 -6.22 -15.52
N SER A 26 24.45 -7.02 -16.14
CA SER A 26 24.04 -8.32 -15.62
C SER A 26 25.15 -9.36 -15.69
N ALA A 27 25.90 -9.39 -16.80
CA ALA A 27 27.07 -10.24 -16.93
C ALA A 27 28.16 -9.83 -15.92
N GLU A 28 28.37 -8.52 -15.75
CA GLU A 28 29.29 -7.98 -14.73
C GLU A 28 28.86 -8.32 -13.31
N LEU A 29 27.56 -8.23 -12.99
CA LEU A 29 27.04 -8.61 -11.67
C LEU A 29 27.24 -10.10 -11.38
N ILE A 30 26.97 -10.97 -12.36
CA ILE A 30 27.16 -12.42 -12.23
C ILE A 30 28.64 -12.74 -12.02
N GLU A 31 29.52 -12.12 -12.79
CA GLU A 31 30.96 -12.33 -12.66
C GLU A 31 31.50 -11.77 -11.34
N GLY A 32 31.06 -10.58 -10.93
CA GLY A 32 31.33 -9.99 -9.63
C GLY A 32 30.87 -10.90 -8.49
N ALA A 33 29.66 -11.46 -8.56
CA ALA A 33 29.15 -12.38 -7.56
C ALA A 33 29.97 -13.69 -7.46
N LYS A 34 30.49 -14.21 -8.59
CA LYS A 34 31.39 -15.38 -8.59
C LYS A 34 32.75 -15.08 -7.99
N GLN A 35 33.25 -13.86 -8.19
CA GLN A 35 34.57 -13.43 -7.70
C GLN A 35 34.52 -12.90 -6.26
N THR A 36 33.33 -12.49 -5.79
CA THR A 36 33.14 -11.98 -4.44
C THR A 36 33.16 -13.13 -3.45
N VAL A 37 34.23 -13.18 -2.66
CA VAL A 37 34.26 -14.01 -1.46
C VAL A 37 33.51 -13.27 -0.36
N PRO A 38 32.60 -13.93 0.38
CA PRO A 38 31.96 -13.32 1.55
C PRO A 38 33.00 -12.67 2.47
N SER A 39 32.73 -11.44 2.90
CA SER A 39 33.61 -10.70 3.82
C SER A 39 33.56 -11.25 5.25
N SER A 40 32.58 -12.10 5.56
CA SER A 40 32.47 -12.86 6.79
C SER A 40 32.72 -14.34 6.52
N GLN A 41 33.45 -14.99 7.43
CA GLN A 41 33.63 -16.46 7.45
C GLN A 41 32.48 -17.19 8.18
N GLY A 42 31.59 -16.44 8.82
CA GLY A 42 30.45 -16.99 9.57
C GLY A 42 29.29 -17.39 8.65
N ASP A 43 28.42 -18.26 9.16
CA ASP A 43 27.21 -18.70 8.48
C ASP A 43 25.94 -18.17 9.18
N ALA A 44 24.77 -18.63 8.73
CA ALA A 44 23.50 -18.25 9.33
C ALA A 44 23.38 -18.67 10.81
N THR A 45 24.20 -19.61 11.29
CA THR A 45 24.20 -20.09 12.67
C THR A 45 24.79 -19.05 13.61
N ASP A 46 25.87 -18.37 13.24
CA ASP A 46 26.44 -17.29 14.06
C ASP A 46 25.44 -16.14 14.27
N LEU A 47 24.73 -15.75 13.20
CA LEU A 47 23.65 -14.76 13.29
C LEU A 47 22.50 -15.26 14.16
N ALA A 48 22.17 -16.55 14.11
CA ALA A 48 21.12 -17.13 14.94
C ALA A 48 21.50 -17.13 16.42
N THR A 49 22.77 -17.38 16.76
CA THR A 49 23.28 -17.27 18.14
C THR A 49 23.15 -15.85 18.66
N ILE A 50 23.61 -14.86 17.88
CA ILE A 50 23.48 -13.44 18.25
C ILE A 50 22.01 -13.07 18.44
N LYS A 51 21.12 -13.49 17.54
CA LYS A 51 19.67 -13.26 17.69
C LYS A 51 19.10 -13.93 18.95
N ALA A 52 19.58 -15.12 19.30
CA ALA A 52 19.15 -15.81 20.51
C ALA A 52 19.55 -15.01 21.77
N ASP A 53 20.77 -14.45 21.79
CA ASP A 53 21.23 -13.58 22.89
C ASP A 53 20.32 -12.34 23.02
N TYR A 54 20.04 -11.65 21.90
CA TYR A 54 19.12 -10.51 21.90
C TYR A 54 17.71 -10.88 22.37
N LEU A 55 17.19 -12.06 21.99
CA LEU A 55 15.87 -12.51 22.43
C LEU A 55 15.84 -12.84 23.92
N GLN A 56 16.93 -13.35 24.49
CA GLN A 56 17.04 -13.63 25.92
C GLN A 56 17.17 -12.36 26.76
N GLU A 57 17.89 -11.35 26.25
CA GLU A 57 18.15 -10.10 26.95
C GLU A 57 17.09 -9.01 26.71
N ALA A 58 16.20 -9.21 25.72
CA ALA A 58 15.22 -8.20 25.35
C ALA A 58 14.28 -7.86 26.53
N PRO A 59 14.16 -6.58 26.89
CA PRO A 59 13.12 -6.16 27.82
C PRO A 59 11.73 -6.38 27.19
N PRO A 60 10.67 -6.52 28.01
CA PRO A 60 9.30 -6.54 27.52
C PRO A 60 9.00 -5.28 26.70
N ILE A 61 8.20 -5.45 25.64
CA ILE A 61 7.72 -4.33 24.83
C ILE A 61 6.62 -3.56 25.59
N GLY A 62 6.62 -2.23 25.47
CA GLY A 62 5.70 -1.36 26.21
C GLY A 62 5.77 -1.49 27.74
N SER A 63 4.75 -0.98 28.41
CA SER A 63 4.55 -1.08 29.86
C SER A 63 3.19 -1.69 30.18
N PRO A 64 3.10 -2.71 31.04
CA PRO A 64 1.81 -3.32 31.35
C PRO A 64 0.83 -2.28 31.90
N PRO A 65 -0.46 -2.35 31.57
CA PRO A 65 -1.44 -1.39 32.06
C PRO A 65 -1.52 -1.47 33.60
N ILE A 66 -1.32 -0.34 34.26
CA ILE A 66 -1.47 -0.21 35.72
C ILE A 66 -2.89 0.29 35.97
N MET A 67 -3.65 -0.45 36.78
CA MET A 67 -4.91 0.05 37.31
C MET A 67 -4.63 0.96 38.50
N VAL A 68 -5.10 2.20 38.46
CA VAL A 68 -5.12 3.07 39.64
C VAL A 68 -6.14 2.47 40.60
N GLU A 69 -5.73 2.15 41.84
CA GLU A 69 -6.58 1.44 42.81
C GLU A 69 -7.96 2.10 42.98
N VAL A 70 -9.00 1.53 42.36
CA VAL A 70 -10.39 1.71 42.77
C VAL A 70 -10.84 0.42 43.46
N SER A 71 -10.26 0.15 44.63
CA SER A 71 -10.64 -1.02 45.44
C SER A 71 -11.35 -0.59 46.70
N ARG A 72 -12.66 -0.88 46.78
CA ARG A 72 -13.33 -1.09 48.08
C ARG A 72 -13.66 -2.54 48.37
N ASP A 73 -13.72 -3.43 47.38
CA ASP A 73 -14.16 -4.81 47.61
C ASP A 73 -13.33 -5.82 46.81
N GLY A 74 -12.64 -6.72 47.53
CA GLY A 74 -11.69 -7.70 47.00
C GLY A 74 -12.34 -8.79 46.13
N LYS A 75 -12.59 -8.47 44.86
CA LYS A 75 -13.09 -9.41 43.84
C LYS A 75 -11.99 -10.36 43.32
N ASN A 76 -12.47 -11.47 42.76
CA ASN A 76 -11.72 -12.63 42.26
C ASN A 76 -10.53 -12.27 41.35
N VAL A 77 -9.38 -12.92 41.59
CA VAL A 77 -8.11 -12.74 40.86
C VAL A 77 -8.29 -12.80 39.33
N GLY A 78 -9.17 -13.67 38.80
CA GLY A 78 -9.40 -13.80 37.36
C GLY A 78 -10.10 -12.61 36.68
N GLN A 79 -10.91 -11.83 37.40
CA GLN A 79 -11.53 -10.61 36.83
C GLN A 79 -10.48 -9.50 36.64
N PHE A 80 -9.43 -9.51 37.47
CA PHE A 80 -8.32 -8.56 37.39
C PHE A 80 -7.39 -8.86 36.22
N GLU A 81 -7.13 -10.15 35.96
CA GLU A 81 -6.35 -10.59 34.78
C GLU A 81 -7.08 -10.29 33.46
N GLY A 82 -8.38 -10.59 33.37
CA GLY A 82 -9.19 -10.25 32.19
C GLY A 82 -9.26 -8.74 31.93
N LEU A 83 -9.36 -7.93 32.98
CA LEU A 83 -9.35 -6.47 32.85
C LEU A 83 -7.99 -5.92 32.40
N ALA A 84 -6.87 -6.51 32.84
CA ALA A 84 -5.55 -6.13 32.35
C ALA A 84 -5.40 -6.41 30.84
N VAL A 85 -5.92 -7.54 30.37
CA VAL A 85 -5.96 -7.89 28.93
C VAL A 85 -6.83 -6.89 28.16
N LEU A 86 -8.02 -6.56 28.68
CA LEU A 86 -8.90 -5.55 28.08
C LEU A 86 -8.22 -4.19 28.00
N LEU A 87 -7.55 -3.73 29.06
CA LEU A 87 -6.82 -2.46 29.05
C LEU A 87 -5.65 -2.46 28.07
N ASP A 88 -4.95 -3.58 27.90
CA ASP A 88 -3.90 -3.70 26.88
C ASP A 88 -4.48 -3.60 25.46
N LYS A 89 -5.62 -4.25 25.19
CA LYS A 89 -6.30 -4.18 23.88
C LYS A 89 -6.97 -2.85 23.61
N LEU A 90 -7.53 -2.19 24.62
CA LEU A 90 -7.99 -0.81 24.49
C LEU A 90 -6.82 0.14 24.20
N GLY A 91 -5.66 -0.07 24.84
CA GLY A 91 -4.43 0.66 24.53
C GLY A 91 -3.96 0.44 23.09
N GLU A 92 -4.03 -0.80 22.61
CA GLU A 92 -3.79 -1.16 21.20
C GLU A 92 -4.65 -0.33 20.25
N ARG A 93 -5.97 -0.36 20.47
CA ARG A 93 -6.91 0.36 19.61
C ARG A 93 -6.73 1.86 19.70
N LEU A 94 -6.56 2.41 20.90
CA LEU A 94 -6.31 3.85 21.08
C LEU A 94 -5.06 4.30 20.30
N ALA A 95 -4.01 3.48 20.30
CA ALA A 95 -2.81 3.77 19.55
C ALA A 95 -3.04 3.71 18.03
N PHE A 96 -3.89 2.80 17.56
CA PHE A 96 -4.30 2.69 16.16
C PHE A 96 -5.15 3.88 15.71
N GLU A 97 -6.24 4.21 16.41
CA GLU A 97 -7.14 5.33 16.06
C GLU A 97 -6.40 6.67 15.98
N ARG A 98 -5.44 6.89 16.89
CA ARG A 98 -4.58 8.08 16.86
C ARG A 98 -3.81 8.21 15.55
N GLN A 99 -3.44 7.07 14.95
CA GLN A 99 -2.80 7.03 13.64
C GLN A 99 -3.84 7.06 12.52
N GLY A 100 -5.00 6.43 12.68
CA GLY A 100 -6.14 6.50 11.75
C GLY A 100 -6.53 7.94 11.40
N THR A 101 -6.73 8.78 12.42
CA THR A 101 -7.00 10.22 12.21
C THR A 101 -5.92 10.89 11.34
N ARG A 102 -4.64 10.60 11.60
CA ARG A 102 -3.51 11.18 10.85
C ARG A 102 -3.39 10.61 9.43
N LEU A 103 -3.75 9.35 9.23
CA LEU A 103 -3.76 8.69 7.92
C LEU A 103 -4.79 9.36 7.01
N TYR A 104 -6.02 9.54 7.50
CA TYR A 104 -7.07 10.19 6.73
C TYR A 104 -6.79 11.68 6.50
N GLU A 105 -6.24 12.41 7.47
CA GLU A 105 -5.78 13.80 7.27
C GLU A 105 -4.74 13.90 6.15
N ALA A 106 -3.72 13.03 6.17
CA ALA A 106 -2.67 13.00 5.16
C ALA A 106 -3.21 12.57 3.79
N PHE A 107 -4.15 11.62 3.77
CA PHE A 107 -4.78 11.15 2.54
C PHE A 107 -5.65 12.24 1.91
N MET A 108 -6.49 12.91 2.71
CA MET A 108 -7.28 14.07 2.28
C MET A 108 -6.40 15.16 1.70
N GLN A 109 -5.31 15.51 2.39
CA GLN A 109 -4.36 16.50 1.89
C GLN A 109 -3.75 16.08 0.54
N LYS A 110 -3.44 14.79 0.35
CA LYS A 110 -2.92 14.27 -0.92
C LYS A 110 -3.96 14.40 -2.05
N CYS A 111 -5.21 13.99 -1.80
CA CYS A 111 -6.29 14.12 -2.77
C CYS A 111 -6.53 15.58 -3.19
N GLU A 112 -6.57 16.50 -2.22
CA GLU A 112 -6.71 17.94 -2.48
C GLU A 112 -5.53 18.50 -3.29
N SER A 113 -4.30 18.08 -2.98
CA SER A 113 -3.09 18.55 -3.68
C SER A 113 -3.03 18.08 -5.14
N LEU A 114 -3.60 16.91 -5.44
CA LEU A 114 -3.64 16.34 -6.78
C LEU A 114 -4.85 16.79 -7.61
N ASN A 115 -5.79 17.53 -7.02
CA ASN A 115 -7.02 18.02 -7.67
C ASN A 115 -7.74 16.91 -8.44
N LEU A 116 -8.08 15.83 -7.75
CA LEU A 116 -8.86 14.74 -8.34
C LEU A 116 -10.15 15.28 -8.99
N GLU A 117 -10.47 14.77 -10.17
CA GLU A 117 -11.70 15.15 -10.87
C GLU A 117 -12.92 14.69 -10.06
N ASP A 118 -14.00 15.46 -10.10
CA ASP A 118 -15.24 15.14 -9.39
C ASP A 118 -15.74 13.74 -9.80
N GLY A 119 -15.89 12.85 -8.81
CA GLY A 119 -16.36 11.48 -9.01
C GLY A 119 -15.27 10.45 -9.35
N SER A 120 -14.00 10.85 -9.52
CA SER A 120 -12.87 9.94 -9.80
C SER A 120 -12.26 9.27 -8.56
N GLY A 121 -12.89 9.40 -7.40
CA GLY A 121 -12.36 8.90 -6.13
C GLY A 121 -13.11 9.47 -4.91
N PRO A 122 -12.49 9.44 -3.72
CA PRO A 122 -13.12 9.94 -2.50
C PRO A 122 -13.40 11.44 -2.58
N SER A 123 -14.61 11.85 -2.22
CA SER A 123 -14.91 13.27 -2.09
C SER A 123 -14.28 13.85 -0.82
N SER A 124 -13.97 15.14 -0.83
CA SER A 124 -13.45 15.81 0.37
C SER A 124 -14.46 15.83 1.52
N GLU A 125 -15.77 15.73 1.24
CA GLU A 125 -16.80 15.63 2.27
C GLU A 125 -16.77 14.28 2.96
N GLU A 126 -16.69 13.18 2.20
CA GLU A 126 -16.56 11.83 2.75
C GLU A 126 -15.29 11.69 3.59
N LEU A 127 -14.14 12.16 3.10
CA LEU A 127 -12.89 12.08 3.85
C LEU A 127 -12.92 12.87 5.15
N ARG A 128 -13.56 14.06 5.15
CA ARG A 128 -13.74 14.85 6.37
C ARG A 128 -14.68 14.17 7.36
N HIS A 129 -15.72 13.50 6.85
CA HIS A 129 -16.63 12.74 7.70
C HIS A 129 -15.90 11.60 8.40
N ILE A 130 -15.12 10.81 7.66
CA ILE A 130 -14.32 9.72 8.21
C ILE A 130 -13.30 10.27 9.23
N CYS A 131 -12.57 11.34 8.91
CA CYS A 131 -11.64 11.98 9.87
C CYS A 131 -12.31 12.34 11.20
N GLN A 132 -13.58 12.77 11.15
CA GLN A 132 -14.33 13.15 12.34
C GLN A 132 -14.75 11.92 13.15
N GLU A 133 -15.17 10.83 12.50
CA GLU A 133 -15.52 9.57 13.15
C GLU A 133 -14.30 8.93 13.82
N GLU A 134 -13.17 8.86 13.13
CA GLU A 134 -11.87 8.41 13.66
C GLU A 134 -11.47 9.16 14.94
N LEU A 135 -11.67 10.48 14.95
CA LEU A 135 -11.41 11.30 16.13
C LEU A 135 -12.39 10.99 17.26
N GLU A 136 -13.65 10.70 16.95
CA GLU A 136 -14.66 10.29 17.93
C GLU A 136 -14.33 8.92 18.54
N HIS A 137 -13.87 7.97 17.73
CA HIS A 137 -13.39 6.65 18.15
C HIS A 137 -12.18 6.74 19.07
N PHE A 138 -11.18 7.56 18.71
CA PHE A 138 -10.04 7.84 19.58
C PHE A 138 -10.49 8.39 20.94
N ASN A 139 -11.43 9.34 20.95
CA ASN A 139 -11.96 9.93 22.19
C ASN A 139 -12.79 8.93 23.01
N LEU A 140 -13.52 8.03 22.35
CA LEU A 140 -14.28 6.95 22.99
C LEU A 140 -13.33 6.03 23.76
N LEU A 141 -12.26 5.56 23.11
CA LEU A 141 -11.28 4.66 23.73
C LEU A 141 -10.55 5.31 24.90
N GLN A 142 -10.19 6.60 24.78
CA GLN A 142 -9.58 7.35 25.87
C GLN A 142 -10.49 7.39 27.11
N LYS A 143 -11.78 7.63 26.90
CA LYS A 143 -12.79 7.63 27.98
C LYS A 143 -13.01 6.23 28.55
N ALA A 144 -13.05 5.20 27.70
CA ALA A 144 -13.21 3.80 28.13
C ALA A 144 -12.06 3.37 29.05
N ILE A 145 -10.81 3.60 28.64
CA ILE A 145 -9.62 3.30 29.45
C ILE A 145 -9.66 4.02 30.79
N THR A 146 -9.97 5.32 30.78
CA THR A 146 -10.03 6.13 32.01
C THR A 146 -11.14 5.67 32.94
N THR A 147 -12.30 5.29 32.41
CA THR A 147 -13.46 4.81 33.18
C THR A 147 -13.17 3.48 33.86
N LEU A 148 -12.39 2.61 33.20
CA LEU A 148 -11.91 1.35 33.77
C LEU A 148 -10.76 1.52 34.78
N GLY A 149 -10.32 2.77 35.04
CA GLY A 149 -9.24 3.08 35.98
C GLY A 149 -7.83 2.93 35.40
N GLY A 150 -7.71 2.81 34.07
CA GLY A 150 -6.44 2.81 33.37
C GLY A 150 -5.96 4.23 33.00
N ASP A 151 -4.71 4.30 32.54
CA ASP A 151 -4.11 5.53 32.01
C ASP A 151 -3.97 5.43 30.49
N ALA A 152 -4.76 6.24 29.78
CA ALA A 152 -4.80 6.27 28.31
C ALA A 152 -3.50 6.80 27.66
N THR A 153 -2.54 7.29 28.45
CA THR A 153 -1.23 7.72 27.95
C THR A 153 -0.17 6.62 27.99
N VAL A 154 -0.47 5.49 28.63
CA VAL A 154 0.45 4.34 28.71
C VAL A 154 0.60 3.71 27.33
N GLN A 155 1.85 3.54 26.90
CA GLN A 155 2.19 2.68 25.78
C GLN A 155 2.21 1.23 26.27
N THR A 156 1.05 0.56 26.18
CA THR A 156 0.93 -0.85 26.52
C THR A 156 1.71 -1.73 25.54
N PRO A 157 2.01 -3.01 25.88
CA PRO A 157 2.67 -3.91 24.95
C PRO A 157 1.98 -3.98 23.58
N SER A 158 0.65 -4.11 23.56
CA SER A 158 -0.11 -4.15 22.30
C SER A 158 -0.13 -2.78 21.61
N ALA A 159 -0.22 -1.67 22.35
CA ALA A 159 -0.14 -0.31 21.79
C ALA A 159 1.20 -0.04 21.07
N ASP A 160 2.30 -0.53 21.62
CA ASP A 160 3.62 -0.40 21.00
C ASP A 160 3.68 -1.16 19.67
N VAL A 161 3.24 -2.43 19.67
CA VAL A 161 3.16 -3.25 18.46
C VAL A 161 2.28 -2.59 17.38
N ALA A 162 1.10 -2.11 17.74
CA ALA A 162 0.20 -1.42 16.81
C ALA A 162 0.85 -0.17 16.21
N GLY A 163 1.60 0.59 17.01
CA GLY A 163 2.38 1.74 16.54
C GLY A 163 3.42 1.37 15.48
N VAL A 164 4.11 0.23 15.65
CA VAL A 164 5.07 -0.28 14.66
C VAL A 164 4.37 -0.78 13.39
N LEU A 165 3.29 -1.55 13.55
CA LEU A 165 2.52 -2.10 12.43
C LEU A 165 1.96 -1.01 11.51
N THR A 166 1.37 0.04 12.10
CA THR A 166 0.77 1.16 11.36
C THR A 166 1.82 2.07 10.71
N HIS A 167 3.08 2.00 11.12
CA HIS A 167 4.14 2.86 10.61
C HIS A 167 4.37 2.69 9.10
N GLY A 168 4.29 1.46 8.58
CA GLY A 168 4.45 1.19 7.16
C GLY A 168 3.33 1.81 6.30
N VAL A 169 2.10 1.82 6.82
CA VAL A 169 0.95 2.45 6.15
C VAL A 169 1.19 3.95 6.02
N LEU A 170 1.57 4.61 7.12
CA LEU A 170 1.84 6.06 7.13
C LEU A 170 2.99 6.44 6.18
N GLN A 171 4.01 5.60 6.05
CA GLN A 171 5.08 5.80 5.08
C GLN A 171 4.56 5.83 3.64
N ILE A 172 3.61 4.96 3.27
CA ILE A 172 3.02 4.93 1.93
C ILE A 172 2.09 6.13 1.70
N VAL A 173 1.23 6.44 2.68
CA VAL A 173 0.30 7.58 2.60
C VAL A 173 1.06 8.89 2.50
N GLY A 174 2.14 9.07 3.25
CA GLY A 174 2.97 10.27 3.23
C GLY A 174 3.95 10.38 2.05
N ASP A 175 4.18 9.31 1.28
CA ASP A 175 5.12 9.35 0.17
C ASP A 175 4.52 10.13 -1.03
N PRO A 176 5.14 11.23 -1.49
CA PRO A 176 4.63 11.99 -2.63
C PRO A 176 4.76 11.23 -3.96
N ARG A 177 5.49 10.11 -4.00
CA ARG A 177 5.67 9.28 -5.20
C ARG A 177 4.59 8.23 -5.37
N THR A 178 3.78 7.97 -4.33
CA THR A 178 2.71 6.97 -4.41
C THR A 178 1.47 7.57 -5.05
N THR A 179 0.84 6.80 -5.95
CA THR A 179 -0.42 7.19 -6.58
C THR A 179 -1.59 7.09 -5.60
N ILE A 180 -2.75 7.65 -5.96
CA ILE A 180 -3.96 7.51 -5.14
C ILE A 180 -4.36 6.04 -4.96
N PRO A 181 -4.41 5.17 -6.00
CA PRO A 181 -4.71 3.75 -5.79
C PRO A 181 -3.70 3.02 -4.91
N GLN A 182 -2.40 3.35 -5.03
CA GLN A 182 -1.38 2.79 -4.12
C GLN A 182 -1.59 3.25 -2.68
N THR A 183 -2.03 4.51 -2.49
CA THR A 183 -2.38 5.05 -1.18
C THR A 183 -3.64 4.35 -0.63
N LEU A 184 -4.67 4.17 -1.45
CA LEU A 184 -5.90 3.44 -1.10
C LEU A 184 -5.63 1.96 -0.77
N GLN A 185 -4.67 1.32 -1.42
CA GLN A 185 -4.24 -0.04 -1.05
C GLN A 185 -3.63 -0.09 0.36
N ALA A 186 -2.91 0.96 0.77
CA ALA A 186 -2.41 1.10 2.13
C ALA A 186 -3.53 1.41 3.12
N MET A 187 -4.47 2.32 2.76
CA MET A 187 -5.67 2.58 3.56
C MET A 187 -6.48 1.30 3.77
N LEU A 188 -6.71 0.49 2.73
CA LEU A 188 -7.41 -0.80 2.83
C LEU A 188 -6.73 -1.74 3.83
N THR A 189 -5.41 -1.70 3.93
CA THR A 189 -4.68 -2.50 4.92
C THR A 189 -4.96 -2.01 6.34
N ALA A 190 -5.07 -0.69 6.55
CA ALA A 190 -5.46 -0.12 7.83
C ALA A 190 -6.92 -0.47 8.16
N GLU A 191 -7.86 -0.23 7.25
CA GLU A 191 -9.30 -0.51 7.43
C GLU A 191 -9.58 -1.98 7.81
N LEU A 192 -8.90 -2.93 7.15
CA LEU A 192 -9.06 -4.35 7.48
C LEU A 192 -8.61 -4.67 8.90
N VAL A 193 -7.49 -4.08 9.33
CA VAL A 193 -6.97 -4.24 10.70
C VAL A 193 -7.88 -3.53 11.70
N ASP A 194 -8.48 -2.42 11.30
CA ASP A 194 -9.37 -1.65 12.16
C ASP A 194 -10.66 -2.41 12.48
N ASN A 195 -11.30 -2.92 11.42
CA ASN A 195 -12.54 -3.69 11.54
C ASN A 195 -12.37 -4.90 12.47
N ASP A 196 -11.30 -5.69 12.27
CA ASP A 196 -10.98 -6.83 13.14
C ASP A 196 -10.64 -6.38 14.57
N GLY A 197 -10.02 -5.21 14.74
CA GLY A 197 -9.70 -4.61 16.03
C GLY A 197 -10.95 -4.24 16.83
N TRP A 198 -11.93 -3.59 16.20
CA TRP A 198 -13.21 -3.25 16.83
C TRP A 198 -14.05 -4.48 17.16
N GLN A 199 -14.12 -5.48 16.26
CA GLN A 199 -14.81 -6.73 16.55
C GLN A 199 -14.18 -7.45 17.76
N MET A 200 -12.84 -7.51 17.83
CA MET A 200 -12.14 -8.11 18.97
C MET A 200 -12.46 -7.40 20.29
N LEU A 201 -12.53 -6.07 20.28
CA LEU A 201 -12.90 -5.30 21.47
C LEU A 201 -14.36 -5.53 21.88
N GLN A 202 -15.29 -5.61 20.92
CA GLN A 202 -16.69 -5.94 21.19
C GLN A 202 -16.81 -7.32 21.85
N ASP A 203 -16.14 -8.34 21.29
CA ASP A 203 -16.16 -9.71 21.82
C ASP A 203 -15.57 -9.76 23.24
N LEU A 204 -14.46 -9.05 23.47
CA LEU A 204 -13.81 -9.01 24.78
C LEU A 204 -14.65 -8.24 25.82
N ALA A 205 -15.29 -7.14 25.42
CA ALA A 205 -16.22 -6.40 26.26
C ALA A 205 -17.42 -7.29 26.66
N THR A 206 -17.97 -8.04 25.71
CA THR A 206 -19.06 -9.01 25.95
C THR A 206 -18.64 -10.07 26.97
N GLU A 207 -17.49 -10.72 26.76
CA GLU A 207 -17.00 -11.79 27.63
C GLU A 207 -16.73 -11.30 29.07
N LEU A 208 -16.32 -10.04 29.22
CA LEU A 208 -16.04 -9.42 30.52
C LEU A 208 -17.26 -8.70 31.14
N GLY A 209 -18.43 -8.78 30.52
CA GLY A 209 -19.67 -8.16 30.98
C GLY A 209 -19.59 -6.63 31.03
N GLN A 210 -18.91 -6.01 30.07
CA GLN A 210 -18.82 -4.57 29.88
C GLN A 210 -19.85 -4.09 28.85
N ASP A 211 -21.14 -4.25 29.16
CA ASP A 211 -22.25 -4.01 28.22
C ASP A 211 -22.22 -2.61 27.57
N ASP A 212 -21.93 -1.56 28.36
CA ASP A 212 -21.83 -0.18 27.83
C ASP A 212 -20.68 0.00 26.83
N LEU A 213 -19.57 -0.75 27.02
CA LEU A 213 -18.42 -0.70 26.12
C LEU A 213 -18.68 -1.55 24.87
N GLU A 214 -19.36 -2.69 25.02
CA GLU A 214 -19.80 -3.53 23.91
C GLU A 214 -20.68 -2.74 22.93
N GLU A 215 -21.72 -2.05 23.42
CA GLU A 215 -22.60 -1.24 22.58
C GLU A 215 -21.82 -0.12 21.85
N GLN A 216 -20.88 0.51 22.56
CA GLN A 216 -20.00 1.53 22.01
C GLN A 216 -19.08 0.98 20.90
N CYS A 217 -18.49 -0.18 21.12
CA CYS A 217 -17.66 -0.88 20.12
C CYS A 217 -18.49 -1.35 18.93
N SER A 218 -19.73 -1.82 19.15
CA SER A 218 -20.63 -2.23 18.06
C SER A 218 -20.93 -1.07 17.12
N ARG A 219 -21.21 0.12 17.66
CA ARG A 219 -21.46 1.31 16.83
C ARG A 219 -20.21 1.75 16.07
N ALA A 220 -19.05 1.74 16.72
CA ALA A 220 -17.78 2.07 16.04
C ALA A 220 -17.50 1.07 14.91
N LEU A 221 -17.71 -0.22 15.15
CA LEU A 221 -17.56 -1.26 14.13
C LEU A 221 -18.47 -1.05 12.92
N GLU A 222 -19.73 -0.62 13.12
CA GLU A 222 -20.64 -0.28 12.01
C GLU A 222 -20.08 0.85 11.14
N GLN A 223 -19.50 1.89 11.76
CA GLN A 223 -18.86 3.01 11.06
C GLN A 223 -17.62 2.53 10.29
N GLU A 224 -16.77 1.72 10.93
CA GLU A 224 -15.57 1.16 10.27
C GLU A 224 -15.91 0.21 9.13
N GLN A 225 -17.04 -0.48 9.18
CA GLN A 225 -17.50 -1.29 8.05
C GLN A 225 -17.85 -0.41 6.85
N GLU A 226 -18.48 0.75 7.08
CA GLU A 226 -18.75 1.73 6.03
C GLU A 226 -17.44 2.30 5.45
N HIS A 227 -16.46 2.63 6.30
CA HIS A 227 -15.14 3.10 5.86
C HIS A 227 -14.44 2.08 4.96
N LEU A 228 -14.39 0.82 5.41
CA LEU A 228 -13.81 -0.29 4.68
C LEU A 228 -14.49 -0.51 3.31
N GLU A 229 -15.82 -0.42 3.25
CA GLU A 229 -16.56 -0.53 1.99
C GLU A 229 -16.22 0.61 1.03
N LYS A 230 -16.21 1.86 1.50
CA LYS A 230 -15.81 3.03 0.71
C LYS A 230 -14.40 2.89 0.14
N VAL A 231 -13.42 2.51 0.97
CA VAL A 231 -12.04 2.34 0.52
C VAL A 231 -11.90 1.24 -0.53
N ARG A 232 -12.65 0.14 -0.39
CA ARG A 232 -12.69 -0.93 -1.42
C ARG A 232 -13.29 -0.43 -2.72
N GLU A 233 -14.39 0.32 -2.66
CA GLU A 233 -15.06 0.88 -3.84
C GLU A 233 -14.16 1.86 -4.59
N TRP A 234 -13.56 2.82 -3.88
CA TRP A 234 -12.64 3.79 -4.47
C TRP A 234 -11.42 3.10 -5.09
N LEU A 235 -10.82 2.14 -4.37
CA LEU A 235 -9.66 1.41 -4.88
C LEU A 235 -10.02 0.64 -6.16
N LEU A 236 -11.16 -0.06 -6.17
CA LEU A 236 -11.61 -0.82 -7.31
C LEU A 236 -11.88 0.08 -8.52
N SER A 237 -12.66 1.15 -8.34
CA SER A 237 -13.00 2.09 -9.41
C SER A 237 -11.73 2.65 -10.06
N MET A 238 -10.84 3.24 -9.24
CA MET A 238 -9.64 3.88 -9.78
C MET A 238 -8.66 2.88 -10.41
N THR A 239 -8.61 1.64 -9.93
CA THR A 239 -7.79 0.59 -10.55
C THR A 239 -8.35 0.18 -11.91
N LEU A 240 -9.68 0.08 -12.04
CA LEU A 240 -10.34 -0.22 -13.32
C LEU A 240 -10.20 0.93 -14.32
N ASP A 241 -10.28 2.17 -13.85
CA ASP A 241 -10.08 3.37 -14.68
C ASP A 241 -8.63 3.42 -15.21
N GLN A 242 -7.65 3.10 -14.36
CA GLN A 242 -6.25 2.97 -14.79
C GLN A 242 -6.05 1.90 -15.85
N ALA A 243 -6.72 0.75 -15.72
CA ALA A 243 -6.63 -0.32 -16.72
C ALA A 243 -7.27 0.11 -18.06
N SER A 244 -8.38 0.85 -18.02
CA SER A 244 -9.13 1.26 -19.21
C SER A 244 -8.46 2.43 -19.95
N ALA A 245 -7.83 3.36 -19.23
CA ALA A 245 -7.09 4.47 -19.84
C ALA A 245 -5.89 4.01 -20.67
N MET A 246 -5.27 2.88 -20.31
CA MET A 246 -4.18 2.28 -21.09
C MET A 246 -4.65 1.78 -22.46
N ASP A 247 -5.91 1.33 -22.58
CA ASP A 247 -6.46 0.86 -23.84
C ASP A 247 -6.77 2.03 -24.80
N GLU A 248 -7.10 3.22 -24.30
CA GLU A 248 -7.41 4.39 -25.14
C GLU A 248 -6.15 5.10 -25.67
N ASP A 249 -5.10 5.24 -24.85
CA ASP A 249 -3.83 5.83 -25.28
C ASP A 249 -3.11 4.98 -26.35
N ASP A 250 -3.17 3.64 -26.23
CA ASP A 250 -2.62 2.73 -27.25
C ASP A 250 -3.36 2.85 -28.60
N LEU A 251 -4.68 3.09 -28.57
CA LEU A 251 -5.49 3.30 -29.78
C LEU A 251 -5.21 4.67 -30.42
N GLU A 252 -5.02 5.73 -29.62
CA GLU A 252 -4.67 7.05 -30.13
C GLU A 252 -3.24 7.15 -30.69
N GLU A 253 -2.27 6.39 -30.14
CA GLU A 253 -0.93 6.29 -30.71
C GLU A 253 -0.91 5.51 -32.03
N ASP A 254 -1.70 4.44 -32.15
CA ASP A 254 -1.86 3.69 -33.40
C ASP A 254 -2.53 4.55 -34.49
N GLU A 255 -3.56 5.32 -34.16
CA GLU A 255 -4.19 6.26 -35.11
C GLU A 255 -3.26 7.40 -35.54
N ARG A 256 -2.47 7.97 -34.61
CA ARG A 256 -1.45 9.00 -34.94
C ARG A 256 -0.32 8.46 -35.81
N ASN A 257 0.12 7.22 -35.57
CA ASN A 257 1.12 6.55 -36.41
C ASN A 257 0.55 6.20 -37.80
N ASP A 258 -0.72 5.84 -37.89
CA ASP A 258 -1.40 5.58 -39.16
C ASP A 258 -1.65 6.86 -39.99
N GLU A 259 -1.91 8.01 -39.36
CA GLU A 259 -1.99 9.30 -40.05
C GLU A 259 -0.62 9.82 -40.53
N ALA A 260 0.43 9.69 -39.70
CA ALA A 260 1.80 10.02 -40.11
C ALA A 260 2.30 9.11 -41.25
N GLY A 261 1.88 7.84 -41.26
CA GLY A 261 2.15 6.89 -42.35
C GLY A 261 1.41 7.20 -43.66
N LYS A 262 0.30 7.96 -43.61
CA LYS A 262 -0.46 8.41 -44.78
C LYS A 262 0.10 9.70 -45.39
N GLU A 263 0.65 10.62 -44.60
CA GLU A 263 1.28 11.85 -45.12
C GLU A 263 2.63 11.60 -45.82
N ALA A 264 3.32 10.49 -45.53
CA ALA A 264 4.62 10.17 -46.14
C ALA A 264 4.55 9.56 -47.57
N LYS A 265 3.37 9.42 -48.18
CA LYS A 265 3.20 8.87 -49.55
C LYS A 265 2.76 9.92 -50.58
N GLN A 266 3.59 10.93 -50.84
CA GLN A 266 3.55 11.62 -52.14
C GLN A 266 4.45 10.90 -53.16
N PRO A 267 3.97 10.63 -54.39
CA PRO A 267 4.74 9.85 -55.36
C PRO A 267 5.75 10.73 -56.12
N GLU A 268 7.05 10.47 -55.95
CA GLU A 268 8.08 11.00 -56.83
C GLU A 268 7.90 10.47 -58.26
N LYS A 269 7.68 11.40 -59.20
CA LYS A 269 7.65 11.14 -60.65
C LYS A 269 9.03 10.69 -61.14
N ARG A 270 9.20 9.38 -61.32
CA ARG A 270 10.39 8.81 -61.97
C ARG A 270 10.26 8.89 -63.50
N THR A 271 11.09 9.73 -64.12
CA THR A 271 11.17 9.87 -65.58
C THR A 271 11.83 8.64 -66.20
N THR A 272 11.18 8.07 -67.21
CA THR A 272 11.63 6.90 -67.97
C THR A 272 12.50 7.35 -69.16
N LYS A 273 13.73 6.84 -69.22
CA LYS A 273 14.48 6.73 -70.48
C LYS A 273 15.08 5.33 -70.60
N SER A 274 14.50 4.56 -71.51
CA SER A 274 14.98 3.24 -71.94
C SER A 274 16.30 3.33 -72.71
N PRO A 275 17.07 2.22 -72.75
CA PRO A 275 17.59 1.76 -74.02
C PRO A 275 17.28 0.28 -74.31
N LYS A 276 17.18 0.02 -75.62
CA LYS A 276 16.79 -1.22 -76.33
C LYS A 276 17.78 -2.40 -76.16
N PRO A 277 17.35 -3.64 -76.52
CA PRO A 277 17.97 -4.88 -76.09
C PRO A 277 19.07 -5.38 -77.05
N LYS A 278 19.99 -6.19 -76.52
CA LYS A 278 20.82 -7.11 -77.32
C LYS A 278 20.67 -8.54 -76.82
N SER A 279 20.55 -9.43 -77.79
CA SER A 279 20.36 -10.88 -77.70
C SER A 279 21.54 -11.60 -77.07
N SER A 280 21.31 -12.76 -76.45
CA SER A 280 21.74 -14.07 -76.99
C SER A 280 21.68 -15.22 -75.97
N ARG A 281 21.30 -16.39 -76.51
CA ARG A 281 21.73 -17.77 -76.16
C ARG A 281 21.27 -18.48 -74.88
N SER A 282 20.26 -19.32 -75.09
CA SER A 282 20.12 -20.75 -74.75
C SER A 282 21.16 -21.45 -73.85
N ALA A 283 20.64 -22.19 -72.84
CA ALA A 283 20.84 -23.63 -72.58
C ALA A 283 20.08 -24.03 -71.29
N LYS A 284 19.08 -24.95 -71.34
CA LYS A 284 19.13 -26.35 -70.85
C LYS A 284 19.54 -26.49 -69.36
N ALA A 285 18.89 -27.26 -68.46
CA ALA A 285 17.91 -28.34 -68.57
C ALA A 285 17.46 -28.84 -67.16
N LYS A 286 16.36 -29.61 -67.14
CA LYS A 286 15.94 -30.71 -66.21
C LYS A 286 15.45 -30.29 -64.80
N LYS A 287 14.16 -30.53 -64.46
CA LYS A 287 13.55 -31.78 -63.90
C LYS A 287 14.34 -32.28 -62.67
N LYS A 288 13.76 -32.53 -61.48
CA LYS A 288 12.54 -33.31 -61.18
C LYS A 288 12.30 -33.37 -59.65
N LYS A 289 11.01 -33.43 -59.25
CA LYS A 289 10.36 -34.18 -58.12
C LYS A 289 10.83 -33.92 -56.67
N LYS A 290 9.95 -33.45 -55.76
CA LYS A 290 8.89 -34.20 -55.03
C LYS A 290 9.34 -35.55 -54.47
N LYS A 291 9.75 -35.58 -53.20
CA LYS A 291 8.91 -36.01 -52.07
C LYS A 291 9.53 -35.50 -50.77
#